data_AF-A0A8S3UFF9-F1
#
_entry.id   AF-A0A8S3UFF9-F1
#
_cell.length_a   1.000
_cell.length_b   1.000
_cell.length_c   1.000
_cell.angle_alpha   90.00
_cell.angle_beta   90.00
_cell.angle_gamma   90.00
#
_symmetry.space_group_name_H-M   'P 1'
#
loop_
_entity.id
_entity.type
_entity.pdbx_description
1 polymer ?
#
loop_
_entity_poly.entity_id
_entity_poly.type
_entity_poly.pdbx_seq_one_letter_code
_entity_poly.pdbx_strand_id
1 'polypeptide(L)'
;MISPEIRQNIITGKDVNLNSLLIPNYEIPIKKKSSENDDRLMRNLSLDEFIIAFGHFKRIMCSAFPSRGEELELYLAHIVETANIWPYKFFEYHRMFSAKCATMLLQHNLKIDWLKGDFELHQKICAGSKVNSCSFCSSTLHTSAICQMKTSNQHAVFTANSSKGSDSLGRDIVWHEGQQLCNNFNWARGCQKPYCKYLHVCKLCKAKSHGKFNCIKAQVSTKQGQPSQRPAPVKKQ
;
A
#
# COMPACT_ATOMS: atom_id res chain seq x y z
N MET A 1 13.39 -9.76 30.44
CA MET A 1 13.01 -8.74 31.45
C MET A 1 13.78 -7.46 31.15
N ILE A 2 13.23 -6.28 31.47
CA ILE A 2 13.94 -4.99 31.27
C ILE A 2 14.79 -4.72 32.52
N SER A 3 16.04 -4.29 32.34
CA SER A 3 16.97 -4.08 33.47
C SER A 3 16.52 -2.95 34.41
N PRO A 4 16.80 -3.05 35.72
CA PRO A 4 16.41 -2.03 36.69
C PRO A 4 17.00 -0.65 36.40
N GLU A 5 18.21 -0.59 35.84
CA GLU A 5 18.89 0.65 35.52
C GLU A 5 18.21 1.41 34.39
N ILE A 6 17.81 0.72 33.31
CA ILE A 6 17.03 1.32 32.23
C ILE A 6 15.68 1.81 32.76
N ARG A 7 15.04 1.01 33.64
CA ARG A 7 13.78 1.41 34.29
C ARG A 7 13.95 2.71 35.06
N GLN A 8 15.04 2.85 35.82
CA GLN A 8 15.34 4.06 36.57
C GLN A 8 15.61 5.26 35.65
N ASN A 9 16.33 5.05 34.54
CA ASN A 9 16.58 6.09 33.55
C ASN A 9 15.27 6.61 32.92
N ILE A 10 14.31 5.72 32.62
CA ILE A 10 12.98 6.11 32.14
C ILE A 10 12.24 6.96 33.18
N ILE A 11 12.18 6.49 34.44
CA ILE A 11 11.43 7.16 35.52
C ILE A 11 12.03 8.54 35.84
N THR A 12 13.36 8.65 35.81
CA THR A 12 14.07 9.93 36.02
C THR A 12 14.03 10.85 34.81
N GLY A 13 13.44 10.40 33.70
CA GLY A 13 13.26 11.18 32.48
C GLY A 13 14.54 11.42 31.70
N LYS A 14 15.55 10.55 31.83
CA LYS A 14 16.71 10.53 30.94
C LYS A 14 16.32 10.06 29.55
N ASP A 15 17.09 10.47 28.55
CA ASP A 15 16.93 9.96 27.20
C ASP A 15 17.34 8.49 27.15
N VAL A 16 16.44 7.63 26.66
CA VAL A 16 16.64 6.18 26.61
C VAL A 16 16.48 5.73 25.17
N ASN A 17 17.48 5.01 24.67
CA ASN A 17 17.41 4.42 23.34
C ASN A 17 16.42 3.25 23.34
N LEU A 18 15.30 3.41 22.63
CA LEU A 18 14.25 2.39 22.56
C LEU A 18 14.72 1.03 22.02
N ASN A 19 15.80 0.97 21.22
CA ASN A 19 16.39 -0.30 20.79
C ASN A 19 16.77 -1.18 22.00
N SER A 20 17.24 -0.58 23.10
CA SER A 20 17.62 -1.29 24.32
C SER A 20 16.47 -2.05 24.98
N LEU A 21 15.22 -1.64 24.74
CA LEU A 21 14.02 -2.27 25.29
C LEU A 21 13.60 -3.53 24.52
N LEU A 22 14.10 -3.68 23.30
CA LEU A 22 13.82 -4.84 22.44
C LEU A 22 14.91 -5.93 22.56
N ILE A 23 16.09 -5.58 23.07
CA ILE A 23 17.19 -6.53 23.24
C ILE A 23 16.97 -7.32 24.55
N PRO A 24 16.83 -8.65 24.50
CA PRO A 24 16.64 -9.46 25.69
C PRO A 24 17.82 -9.30 26.66
N ASN A 25 17.51 -9.03 27.93
CA ASN A 25 18.49 -8.93 29.03
C ASN A 25 19.61 -7.91 28.75
N TYR A 26 19.30 -6.82 28.05
CA TYR A 26 20.25 -5.74 27.81
C TYR A 26 20.56 -4.98 29.11
N GLU A 27 21.85 -4.88 29.43
CA GLU A 27 22.40 -4.13 30.55
C GLU A 27 23.21 -2.95 30.04
N ILE A 28 23.17 -1.83 30.77
CA ILE A 28 23.93 -0.64 30.38
C ILE A 28 25.40 -0.88 30.76
N PRO A 29 26.35 -0.74 29.83
CA PRO A 29 27.77 -0.91 30.16
C PRO A 29 28.23 0.16 31.17
N ILE A 30 28.71 -0.28 32.34
CA ILE A 30 29.17 0.59 33.45
C ILE A 30 30.43 1.39 33.07
N LYS A 31 31.20 0.93 32.08
CA LYS A 31 32.39 1.61 31.55
C LYS A 31 32.34 1.64 30.02
N LYS A 32 32.14 2.83 29.44
CA LYS A 32 32.35 3.05 28.00
C LYS A 32 33.83 2.89 27.68
N LYS A 33 34.29 1.69 27.30
CA LYS A 33 35.47 1.59 26.43
C LYS A 33 35.04 2.19 25.10
N SER A 34 35.71 3.26 24.70
CA SER A 34 35.33 4.21 23.66
C SER A 34 35.22 3.65 22.22
N SER A 35 35.29 2.33 22.00
CA SER A 35 35.39 1.73 20.66
C SER A 35 34.33 0.69 20.30
N GLU A 36 33.44 0.27 21.20
CA GLU A 36 32.35 -0.67 20.86
C GLU A 36 31.01 0.06 20.94
N ASN A 37 30.63 0.70 19.83
CA ASN A 37 29.24 1.07 19.63
C ASN A 37 28.47 -0.22 19.33
N ASP A 38 27.49 -0.56 20.17
CA ASP A 38 26.60 -1.69 19.91
C ASP A 38 25.72 -1.37 18.69
N ASP A 39 26.02 -1.99 17.55
CA ASP A 39 25.31 -1.79 16.28
C ASP A 39 23.80 -1.98 16.41
N ARG A 40 23.35 -2.83 17.35
CA ARG A 40 21.92 -3.09 17.61
C ARG A 40 21.21 -1.85 18.13
N LEU A 41 21.94 -0.91 18.75
CA LEU A 41 21.41 0.36 19.27
C LEU A 41 21.42 1.48 18.22
N MET A 42 22.16 1.30 17.12
CA MET A 42 22.36 2.34 16.11
C MET A 42 21.30 2.30 15.00
N ARG A 43 20.55 1.20 14.88
CA ARG A 43 19.53 1.03 13.85
C ARG A 43 18.28 1.87 14.12
N ASN A 44 17.60 2.24 13.04
CA ASN A 44 16.26 2.81 13.11
C ASN A 44 15.23 1.69 13.31
N LEU A 45 14.31 1.89 14.26
CA LEU A 45 13.20 0.96 14.46
C LEU A 45 12.19 1.09 13.32
N SER A 46 11.64 -0.05 12.88
CA SER A 46 10.39 -0.06 12.11
C SER A 46 9.22 0.41 12.97
N LEU A 47 8.08 0.75 12.36
CA LEU A 47 6.92 1.23 13.10
C LEU A 47 6.41 0.18 14.11
N ASP A 48 6.38 -1.10 13.73
CA ASP A 48 5.93 -2.19 14.61
C ASP A 48 6.86 -2.35 15.82
N GLU A 49 8.17 -2.34 15.57
CA GLU A 49 9.17 -2.41 16.64
C GLU A 49 9.10 -1.18 17.56
N PHE A 50 8.86 0.00 16.99
CA PHE A 50 8.65 1.22 17.75
C PHE A 50 7.42 1.10 18.66
N ILE A 51 6.28 0.63 18.15
CA ILE A 51 5.06 0.45 18.95
C ILE A 51 5.32 -0.50 20.13
N ILE A 52 6.05 -1.59 19.90
CA ILE A 52 6.40 -2.55 20.97
C ILE A 52 7.34 -1.89 22.00
N ALA A 53 8.45 -1.27 21.53
CA ALA A 53 9.44 -0.65 22.41
C ALA A 53 8.83 0.52 23.21
N PHE A 54 8.06 1.37 22.54
CA PHE A 54 7.35 2.47 23.16
C PHE A 54 6.26 1.99 24.12
N GLY A 55 5.60 0.87 23.82
CA GLY A 55 4.68 0.21 24.74
C GLY A 55 5.34 -0.23 26.05
N HIS A 56 6.58 -0.75 25.98
CA HIS A 56 7.38 -1.04 27.16
C HIS A 56 7.75 0.23 27.94
N PHE A 57 8.21 1.28 27.24
CA PHE A 57 8.50 2.59 27.82
C PHE A 57 7.28 3.17 28.55
N LYS A 58 6.13 3.22 27.88
CA LYS A 58 4.85 3.72 28.42
C LYS A 58 4.45 2.96 29.68
N ARG A 59 4.52 1.63 29.67
CA ARG A 59 4.19 0.82 30.85
C ARG A 59 5.07 1.14 32.05
N ILE A 60 6.37 1.33 31.83
CA ILE A 60 7.30 1.72 32.90
C ILE A 60 6.97 3.13 33.41
N MET A 61 6.82 4.10 32.50
CA MET A 61 6.52 5.49 32.85
C MET A 61 5.19 5.60 33.62
N CYS A 62 4.12 4.97 33.13
CA CYS A 62 2.80 4.98 33.78
C CYS A 62 2.76 4.21 35.11
N SER A 63 3.68 3.26 35.34
CA SER A 63 3.79 2.62 36.65
C SER A 63 4.28 3.57 37.75
N ALA A 64 5.05 4.60 37.38
CA ALA A 64 5.51 5.64 38.30
C ALA A 64 4.64 6.90 38.25
N PHE A 65 4.09 7.23 37.07
CA PHE A 65 3.28 8.42 36.81
C PHE A 65 2.00 8.08 36.04
N PRO A 66 0.96 7.57 36.72
CA PRO A 66 -0.26 7.08 36.05
C PRO A 66 -0.98 8.12 35.19
N SER A 67 -0.93 9.40 35.59
CA SER A 67 -1.56 10.51 34.87
C SER A 67 -0.96 10.81 33.50
N ARG A 68 0.20 10.23 33.15
CA ARG A 68 0.85 10.42 31.84
C ARG A 68 0.35 9.48 30.75
N GLY A 69 -0.59 8.59 31.06
CA GLY A 69 -1.07 7.60 30.09
C GLY A 69 -1.64 8.20 28.81
N GLU A 70 -2.56 9.15 28.95
CA GLU A 70 -3.21 9.83 27.81
C GLU A 70 -2.21 10.61 26.95
N GLU A 71 -1.33 11.38 27.60
CA GLU A 71 -0.24 12.13 26.98
C GLU A 71 0.61 11.23 26.05
N LEU A 72 1.00 10.05 26.55
CA LEU A 72 1.85 9.10 25.82
C LEU A 72 1.08 8.34 24.73
N GLU A 73 -0.22 8.07 24.93
CA GLU A 73 -1.06 7.42 23.92
C GLU A 73 -1.26 8.33 22.70
N LEU A 74 -1.54 9.61 22.95
CA LEU A 74 -1.74 10.60 21.89
C LEU A 74 -0.41 10.89 21.16
N TYR A 75 0.71 10.90 21.87
CA TYR A 75 2.03 10.95 21.23
C TYR A 75 2.27 9.72 20.33
N LEU A 76 1.92 8.52 20.78
CA LEU A 76 2.05 7.31 19.94
C LEU A 76 1.18 7.40 18.68
N ALA A 77 -0.05 7.89 18.80
CA ALA A 77 -0.93 8.11 17.65
C ALA A 77 -0.32 9.11 16.65
N HIS A 78 0.25 10.22 17.13
CA HIS A 78 0.95 11.18 16.29
C HIS A 78 2.18 10.58 15.57
N ILE A 79 2.94 9.70 16.24
CA ILE A 79 4.05 8.99 15.61
C ILE A 79 3.56 8.03 14.53
N VAL A 80 2.47 7.29 14.77
CA VAL A 80 1.86 6.39 13.78
C VAL A 80 1.40 7.17 12.55
N GLU A 81 0.73 8.32 12.75
CA GLU A 81 0.33 9.20 11.65
C GLU A 81 1.54 9.72 10.86
N THR A 82 2.57 10.18 11.58
CA THR A 82 3.82 10.64 10.96
C THR A 82 4.48 9.52 10.16
N ALA A 83 4.48 8.28 10.66
CA ALA A 83 5.04 7.12 9.97
C ALA A 83 4.24 6.73 8.72
N ASN A 84 2.92 6.92 8.74
CA ASN A 84 2.08 6.66 7.57
C ASN A 84 2.38 7.63 6.42
N ILE A 85 2.67 8.90 6.72
CA ILE A 85 3.00 9.94 5.74
C ILE A 85 4.48 9.92 5.37
N TRP A 86 5.38 9.78 6.35
CA TRP A 86 6.83 9.72 6.17
C TRP A 86 7.45 8.50 6.88
N PRO A 87 7.38 7.31 6.26
CA PRO A 87 7.80 6.05 6.88
C PRO A 87 9.26 6.01 7.36
N TYR A 88 10.13 6.82 6.76
CA TYR A 88 11.56 6.84 7.07
C TYR A 88 11.97 7.96 8.05
N LYS A 89 11.04 8.82 8.46
CA LYS A 89 11.33 10.04 9.25
C LYS A 89 10.77 10.02 10.66
N PHE A 90 9.73 9.23 10.94
CA PHE A 90 9.10 9.21 12.26
C PHE A 90 10.09 8.86 13.38
N PHE A 91 11.02 7.93 13.15
CA PHE A 91 11.95 7.50 14.18
C PHE A 91 13.07 8.53 14.43
N GLU A 92 13.51 9.21 13.37
CA GLU A 92 14.44 10.35 13.48
C GLU A 92 13.80 11.47 14.32
N TYR A 93 12.54 11.79 14.03
CA TYR A 93 11.76 12.74 14.83
C TYR A 93 11.66 12.32 16.30
N HIS A 94 11.30 11.07 16.58
CA HIS A 94 11.22 10.57 17.94
C HIS A 94 12.54 10.74 18.71
N ARG A 95 13.68 10.33 18.11
CA ARG A 95 15.00 10.43 18.76
C ARG A 95 15.37 11.86 19.11
N MET A 96 15.11 12.81 18.22
CA MET A 96 15.41 14.21 18.47
C MET A 96 14.45 14.79 19.52
N PHE A 97 13.18 14.43 19.47
CA PHE A 97 12.16 14.87 20.42
C PHE A 97 12.42 14.34 21.84
N SER A 98 12.73 13.05 21.98
CA SER A 98 13.02 12.42 23.28
C SER A 98 14.26 13.05 23.93
N ALA A 99 15.33 13.24 23.15
CA ALA A 99 16.56 13.87 23.62
C ALA A 99 16.33 15.33 24.05
N LYS A 100 15.51 16.08 23.31
CA LYS A 100 15.09 17.44 23.70
C LYS A 100 14.31 17.43 25.01
N CYS A 101 13.33 16.54 25.15
CA CYS A 101 12.54 16.40 26.39
C CYS A 101 13.42 16.09 27.60
N ALA A 102 14.34 15.13 27.46
CA ALA A 102 15.26 14.77 28.53
C ALA A 102 16.19 15.93 28.90
N THR A 103 16.71 16.66 27.91
CA THR A 103 17.56 17.84 28.13
C THR A 103 16.80 18.93 28.89
N MET A 104 15.58 19.25 28.47
CA MET A 104 14.75 20.27 29.12
C MET A 104 14.39 19.89 30.56
N LEU A 105 14.12 18.61 30.82
CA LEU A 105 13.84 18.14 32.17
C LEU A 105 15.10 18.17 33.05
N LEU A 106 16.23 17.64 32.58
CA LEU A 106 17.42 17.46 33.42
C LEU A 106 18.21 18.76 33.64
N GLN A 107 18.28 19.64 32.64
CA GLN A 107 19.07 20.86 32.72
C GLN A 107 18.24 22.08 33.16
N HIS A 108 16.97 22.11 32.80
CA HIS A 108 16.10 23.27 33.04
C HIS A 108 14.94 22.97 34.00
N ASN A 109 14.78 21.72 34.45
CA ASN A 109 13.66 21.27 35.26
C ASN A 109 12.28 21.57 34.62
N LEU A 110 12.23 21.56 33.29
CA LEU A 110 11.03 21.82 32.52
C LEU A 110 10.48 20.53 31.93
N LYS A 111 9.32 20.10 32.43
CA LYS A 111 8.56 18.98 31.85
C LYS A 111 7.90 19.42 30.56
N ILE A 112 8.34 18.86 29.43
CA ILE A 112 7.63 19.00 28.16
C ILE A 112 6.40 18.09 28.16
N ASP A 113 5.30 18.62 27.66
CA ASP A 113 4.08 17.88 27.37
C ASP A 113 4.19 17.15 26.02
N TRP A 114 4.26 15.81 26.06
CA TRP A 114 4.44 14.99 24.85
C TRP A 114 3.20 15.02 23.96
N LEU A 115 2.03 15.40 24.49
CA LEU A 115 0.79 15.56 23.72
C LEU A 115 0.94 16.57 22.59
N LYS A 116 1.61 17.69 22.86
CA LYS A 116 1.77 18.79 21.91
C LYS A 116 2.79 18.46 20.82
N GLY A 117 3.66 17.50 21.08
CA GLY A 117 4.83 17.24 20.27
C GLY A 117 5.71 18.49 20.11
N ASP A 118 6.48 18.49 19.04
CA ASP A 118 7.32 19.61 18.61
C ASP A 118 7.11 19.83 17.12
N PHE A 119 6.24 20.78 16.78
CA PHE A 119 5.85 21.07 15.40
C PHE A 119 7.02 21.62 14.58
N GLU A 120 7.85 22.49 15.17
CA GLU A 120 9.01 23.06 14.47
C GLU A 120 10.03 21.97 14.12
N LEU A 121 10.30 21.08 15.07
CA LEU A 121 11.17 19.93 14.85
C LEU A 121 10.58 18.98 13.80
N HIS A 122 9.28 18.72 13.87
CA HIS A 122 8.57 17.88 12.91
C HIS A 122 8.68 18.45 11.49
N GLN A 123 8.40 19.73 11.33
CA GLN A 123 8.54 20.44 10.06
C GLN A 123 9.99 20.41 9.57
N LYS A 124 10.97 20.64 10.45
CA LYS A 124 12.40 20.62 10.08
C LYS A 124 12.84 19.26 9.55
N ILE A 125 12.30 18.16 10.08
CA ILE A 125 12.66 16.80 9.67
C ILE A 125 11.88 16.36 8.43
N CYS A 126 10.61 16.73 8.33
CA CYS A 126 9.70 16.22 7.30
C CYS A 126 9.62 17.13 6.06
N ALA A 127 9.98 18.41 6.16
CA ALA A 127 9.92 19.34 5.03
C ALA A 127 10.79 18.86 3.85
N GLY A 128 10.22 18.92 2.64
CA GLY A 128 10.89 18.47 1.41
C GLY A 128 11.07 16.96 1.29
N SER A 129 10.66 16.16 2.29
CA SER A 129 10.74 14.71 2.23
C SER A 129 9.63 14.12 1.37
N LYS A 130 9.95 13.03 0.66
CA LYS A 130 8.97 12.27 -0.12
C LYS A 130 7.88 11.72 0.80
N VAL A 131 6.64 12.11 0.52
CA VAL A 131 5.46 11.59 1.21
C VAL A 131 5.06 10.24 0.64
N ASN A 132 4.53 9.37 1.49
CA ASN A 132 3.80 8.18 1.10
C ASN A 132 2.37 8.59 0.74
N SER A 133 2.11 8.69 -0.56
CA SER A 133 0.81 9.04 -1.10
C SER A 133 0.30 7.96 -2.05
N CYS A 134 -1.02 7.88 -2.12
CA CYS A 134 -1.72 7.02 -3.06
C CYS A 134 -1.33 7.37 -4.49
N SER A 135 -0.84 6.38 -5.23
CA SER A 135 -0.43 6.54 -6.64
C SER A 135 -1.59 6.86 -7.60
N PHE A 136 -2.85 6.73 -7.16
CA PHE A 136 -4.03 6.98 -8.00
C PHE A 136 -4.67 8.35 -7.78
N CYS A 137 -4.64 8.86 -6.55
CA CYS A 137 -5.31 10.12 -6.19
C CYS A 137 -4.45 11.07 -5.37
N SER A 138 -3.19 10.72 -5.13
CA SER A 138 -2.22 11.48 -4.33
C SER A 138 -2.61 11.71 -2.87
N SER A 139 -3.67 11.07 -2.36
CA SER A 139 -4.06 11.14 -0.95
C SER A 139 -3.03 10.48 -0.04
N THR A 140 -2.80 11.06 1.14
CA THR A 140 -1.95 10.50 2.20
C THR A 140 -2.74 9.73 3.27
N LEU A 141 -4.08 9.71 3.18
CA LEU A 141 -4.96 9.08 4.17
C LEU A 141 -5.17 7.59 3.93
N HIS A 142 -4.77 7.08 2.77
CA HIS A 142 -4.91 5.67 2.42
C HIS A 142 -3.79 5.23 1.48
N THR A 143 -3.49 3.93 1.50
CA THR A 143 -2.54 3.33 0.56
C THR A 143 -3.20 3.07 -0.80
N SER A 144 -2.40 2.97 -1.86
CA SER A 144 -2.91 2.59 -3.20
C SER A 144 -3.70 1.28 -3.23
N ALA A 145 -3.52 0.41 -2.23
CA ALA A 145 -4.26 -0.85 -2.12
C ALA A 145 -5.75 -0.63 -1.79
N ILE A 146 -6.07 0.42 -1.02
CA ILE A 146 -7.42 0.70 -0.48
C ILE A 146 -8.07 1.90 -1.22
N CYS A 147 -7.44 2.39 -2.28
CA CYS A 147 -7.93 3.54 -3.02
C CYS A 147 -9.23 3.24 -3.76
N GLN A 148 -10.30 3.98 -3.43
CA GLN A 148 -11.57 3.89 -4.15
C GLN A 148 -11.48 4.40 -5.61
N MET A 149 -10.48 5.22 -5.96
CA MET A 149 -10.26 5.57 -7.37
C MET A 149 -9.70 4.41 -8.19
N LYS A 150 -9.13 3.37 -7.55
CA LYS A 150 -8.74 2.13 -8.21
C LYS A 150 -9.96 1.40 -8.81
N THR A 151 -11.14 1.55 -8.19
CA THR A 151 -12.41 1.04 -8.74
C THR A 151 -13.06 2.04 -9.71
N SER A 152 -12.86 3.34 -9.51
CA SER A 152 -13.39 4.37 -10.42
C SER A 152 -12.69 4.40 -11.79
N ASN A 153 -11.40 4.08 -11.86
CA ASN A 153 -10.71 3.88 -13.15
C ASN A 153 -11.12 2.59 -13.89
N GLN A 154 -11.99 1.75 -13.31
CA GLN A 154 -12.70 0.71 -14.06
C GLN A 154 -13.99 1.22 -14.71
N HIS A 155 -14.48 2.40 -14.33
CA HIS A 155 -15.68 3.05 -14.87
C HIS A 155 -15.43 4.40 -15.57
N ALA A 156 -14.22 4.96 -15.50
CA ALA A 156 -13.85 6.19 -16.20
C ALA A 156 -13.35 5.98 -17.65
N VAL A 157 -13.75 4.89 -18.30
CA VAL A 157 -13.67 4.72 -19.78
C VAL A 157 -15.07 4.39 -20.32
N PHE A 158 -16.06 5.21 -19.99
CA PHE A 158 -17.39 5.14 -20.61
C PHE A 158 -17.73 6.32 -21.52
N THR A 159 -16.72 7.11 -21.92
CA THR A 159 -16.86 8.03 -23.06
C THR A 159 -15.52 8.18 -23.79
N ALA A 160 -15.18 7.21 -24.62
CA ALA A 160 -14.28 7.44 -25.74
C ALA A 160 -14.46 6.35 -26.81
N ASN A 161 -15.13 6.76 -27.89
CA ASN A 161 -14.93 6.33 -29.26
C ASN A 161 -13.97 5.18 -29.52
N SER A 162 -14.52 4.14 -30.17
CA SER A 162 -13.89 3.25 -31.16
C SER A 162 -12.47 3.62 -31.58
N SER A 163 -11.48 3.28 -30.77
CA SER A 163 -10.09 3.12 -31.23
C SER A 163 -9.91 1.63 -31.55
N LYS A 164 -9.89 1.31 -32.84
CA LYS A 164 -9.63 -0.03 -33.37
C LYS A 164 -8.19 -0.45 -33.00
N GLY A 165 -8.01 -1.00 -31.80
CA GLY A 165 -6.79 -1.73 -31.46
C GLY A 165 -6.81 -3.12 -32.08
N SER A 166 -5.72 -3.51 -32.74
CA SER A 166 -5.52 -4.87 -33.25
C SER A 166 -4.56 -5.65 -32.35
N ASP A 167 -4.77 -6.96 -32.20
CA ASP A 167 -3.83 -7.83 -31.51
C ASP A 167 -2.54 -8.04 -32.33
N SER A 168 -1.56 -8.75 -31.76
CA SER A 168 -0.29 -9.05 -32.42
C SER A 168 -0.42 -9.86 -33.73
N LEU A 169 -1.62 -10.36 -34.05
CA LEU A 169 -1.96 -11.06 -35.29
C LEU A 169 -2.90 -10.21 -36.18
N GLY A 170 -3.01 -8.91 -35.89
CA GLY A 170 -3.81 -7.96 -36.66
C GLY A 170 -5.32 -8.07 -36.45
N ARG A 171 -5.81 -8.86 -35.48
CA ARG A 171 -7.25 -9.07 -35.27
C ARG A 171 -7.83 -8.04 -34.30
N ASP A 172 -9.02 -7.54 -34.61
CA ASP A 172 -9.72 -6.56 -33.77
C ASP A 172 -9.80 -7.03 -32.30
N ILE A 173 -9.33 -6.17 -31.41
CA ILE A 173 -9.47 -6.34 -29.97
C ILE A 173 -10.90 -5.97 -29.59
N VAL A 174 -11.58 -6.88 -28.88
CA VAL A 174 -12.95 -6.66 -28.42
C VAL A 174 -13.02 -6.85 -26.92
N TRP A 175 -13.79 -5.97 -26.28
CA TRP A 175 -13.98 -5.91 -24.85
C TRP A 175 -15.41 -6.32 -24.48
N HIS A 176 -15.57 -6.96 -23.33
CA HIS A 176 -16.86 -7.29 -22.75
C HIS A 176 -16.73 -7.26 -21.22
N GLU A 177 -17.64 -6.55 -20.54
CA GLU A 177 -17.60 -6.39 -19.07
C GLU A 177 -16.24 -5.91 -18.54
N GLY A 178 -15.59 -5.00 -19.26
CA GLY A 178 -14.28 -4.45 -18.87
C GLY A 178 -13.09 -5.38 -19.07
N GLN A 179 -13.29 -6.62 -19.52
CA GLN A 179 -12.22 -7.57 -19.81
C GLN A 179 -12.06 -7.81 -21.33
N GLN A 180 -10.81 -7.87 -21.79
CA GLN A 180 -10.51 -8.20 -23.19
C GLN A 180 -10.95 -9.64 -23.48
N LEU A 181 -11.73 -9.81 -24.56
CA LEU A 181 -12.13 -11.13 -25.05
C LEU A 181 -10.93 -11.88 -25.61
N CYS A 182 -10.88 -13.18 -25.33
CA CYS A 182 -9.90 -14.05 -25.93
C CYS A 182 -10.22 -14.25 -27.42
N ASN A 183 -9.40 -13.67 -28.30
CA ASN A 183 -9.54 -13.86 -29.74
C ASN A 183 -9.35 -15.32 -30.16
N ASN A 184 -8.48 -16.07 -29.46
CA ASN A 184 -8.29 -17.50 -29.73
C ASN A 184 -9.50 -18.34 -29.33
N PHE A 185 -10.18 -18.01 -28.23
CA PHE A 185 -11.44 -18.64 -27.83
C PHE A 185 -12.54 -18.42 -28.89
N ASN A 186 -12.56 -17.24 -29.51
CA ASN A 186 -13.50 -16.90 -30.57
C ASN A 186 -13.06 -17.33 -31.98
N TRP A 187 -11.95 -18.07 -32.09
CA TRP A 187 -11.44 -18.65 -33.34
C TRP A 187 -11.84 -20.12 -33.48
N ALA A 188 -11.67 -20.69 -34.68
CA ALA A 188 -12.14 -22.05 -35.01
C ALA A 188 -11.60 -23.17 -34.09
N ARG A 189 -10.36 -23.03 -33.58
CA ARG A 189 -9.71 -24.04 -32.72
C ARG A 189 -9.92 -23.82 -31.22
N GLY A 190 -10.64 -22.77 -30.84
CA GLY A 190 -10.78 -22.38 -29.44
C GLY A 190 -9.46 -21.95 -28.77
N CYS A 191 -9.53 -21.62 -27.47
CA CYS A 191 -8.36 -21.29 -26.68
C CYS A 191 -7.82 -22.54 -26.01
N GLN A 192 -6.56 -22.88 -26.27
CA GLN A 192 -5.88 -24.06 -25.72
C GLN A 192 -5.09 -23.76 -24.43
N LYS A 193 -5.17 -22.53 -23.90
CA LYS A 193 -4.46 -22.15 -22.68
C LYS A 193 -5.27 -22.56 -21.45
N PRO A 194 -4.73 -23.38 -20.52
CA PRO A 194 -5.43 -23.80 -19.32
C PRO A 194 -5.76 -22.63 -18.37
N TYR A 195 -4.90 -21.61 -18.35
CA TYR A 195 -5.11 -20.37 -17.59
C TYR A 195 -5.02 -19.17 -18.53
N CYS A 196 -6.11 -18.85 -19.20
CA CYS A 196 -6.18 -17.70 -20.10
C CYS A 196 -6.50 -16.42 -19.32
N LYS A 197 -5.64 -15.39 -19.44
CA LYS A 197 -5.89 -14.06 -18.85
C LYS A 197 -7.05 -13.29 -19.52
N TYR A 198 -7.50 -13.74 -20.69
CA TYR A 198 -8.54 -13.09 -21.50
C TYR A 198 -9.87 -13.81 -21.35
N LEU A 199 -10.98 -13.06 -21.44
CA LEU A 199 -12.32 -13.57 -21.17
C LEU A 199 -12.80 -14.55 -22.24
N HIS A 200 -13.28 -15.73 -21.82
CA HIS A 200 -13.82 -16.78 -22.69
C HIS A 200 -15.34 -16.61 -22.86
N VAL A 201 -15.71 -15.66 -23.73
CA VAL A 201 -17.11 -15.35 -24.05
C VAL A 201 -17.27 -15.19 -25.56
N CYS A 202 -18.40 -15.67 -26.11
CA CYS A 202 -18.75 -15.50 -27.52
C CYS A 202 -18.83 -14.02 -27.90
N LYS A 203 -18.04 -13.58 -28.88
CA LYS A 203 -18.02 -12.19 -29.37
C LYS A 203 -19.40 -11.72 -29.88
N LEU A 204 -20.23 -12.64 -30.40
CA LEU A 204 -21.54 -12.33 -31.00
C LEU A 204 -22.71 -12.34 -30.00
N CYS A 205 -22.88 -13.43 -29.24
CA CYS A 205 -24.05 -13.60 -28.37
C CYS A 205 -23.75 -13.39 -26.88
N LYS A 206 -22.49 -13.17 -26.52
CA LYS A 206 -22.01 -12.97 -25.15
C LYS A 206 -22.21 -14.18 -24.21
N ALA A 207 -22.54 -15.36 -24.73
CA ALA A 207 -22.57 -16.59 -23.93
C ALA A 207 -21.16 -17.09 -23.56
N LYS A 208 -21.03 -17.67 -22.36
CA LYS A 208 -19.79 -18.30 -21.85
C LYS A 208 -19.56 -19.73 -22.35
N SER A 209 -20.60 -20.38 -22.88
CA SER A 209 -20.55 -21.80 -23.27
C SER A 209 -19.81 -22.09 -24.58
N HIS A 210 -19.63 -21.08 -25.44
CA HIS A 210 -19.05 -21.28 -26.77
C HIS A 210 -18.33 -20.02 -27.28
N GLY A 211 -17.39 -20.20 -28.23
CA GLY A 211 -16.78 -19.10 -28.98
C GLY A 211 -17.57 -18.72 -30.24
N LYS A 212 -17.28 -17.57 -30.86
CA LYS A 212 -17.94 -17.06 -32.08
C LYS A 212 -18.13 -18.13 -33.16
N PHE A 213 -17.14 -18.98 -33.41
CA PHE A 213 -17.18 -19.99 -34.46
C PHE A 213 -18.31 -21.02 -34.26
N ASN A 214 -18.59 -21.38 -33.01
CA ASN A 214 -19.65 -22.33 -32.64
C ASN A 214 -20.95 -21.63 -32.24
N CYS A 215 -21.13 -20.35 -32.59
CA CYS A 215 -22.31 -19.59 -32.23
C CYS A 215 -23.44 -19.82 -33.23
N ILE A 216 -24.61 -20.22 -32.73
CA ILE A 216 -25.82 -20.39 -33.56
C ILE A 216 -26.14 -19.10 -34.33
N LYS A 217 -25.97 -17.92 -33.71
CA LYS A 217 -26.17 -16.61 -34.39
C LYS A 217 -25.17 -16.35 -35.53
N ALA A 218 -24.01 -16.99 -35.54
CA ALA A 218 -23.04 -16.93 -36.65
C ALA A 218 -23.41 -17.89 -37.81
N GLN A 219 -24.06 -19.01 -37.48
CA GLN A 219 -24.46 -20.02 -38.45
C GLN A 219 -25.76 -19.66 -39.18
N VAL A 220 -26.63 -18.87 -38.55
CA VAL A 220 -27.84 -18.33 -39.19
C VAL A 220 -27.50 -17.27 -40.24
N SER A 221 -26.44 -16.48 -40.03
CA SER A 221 -25.99 -15.43 -40.96
C SER A 221 -25.24 -15.96 -42.18
N THR A 222 -24.92 -17.25 -42.25
CA THR A 222 -24.25 -17.90 -43.39
C THR A 222 -25.19 -18.72 -44.29
N LYS A 223 -26.48 -18.84 -43.95
CA LYS A 223 -27.47 -19.62 -44.72
C LYS A 223 -28.38 -18.81 -45.65
N GLN A 224 -28.10 -17.53 -45.90
CA GLN A 224 -28.84 -16.70 -46.89
C GLN A 224 -28.12 -16.55 -48.25
N GLY A 225 -27.26 -17.51 -48.60
CA GLY A 225 -26.55 -17.53 -49.88
C GLY A 225 -26.58 -18.90 -50.54
N GLN A 226 -27.75 -19.40 -50.91
CA GLN A 226 -27.88 -20.44 -51.94
C GLN A 226 -28.55 -19.81 -53.17
N PRO A 227 -27.96 -19.92 -54.37
CA PRO A 227 -28.49 -19.29 -55.57
C PRO A 227 -29.73 -20.04 -56.07
N SER A 228 -30.84 -19.32 -56.25
CA SER A 228 -31.98 -19.75 -57.04
C SER A 228 -31.52 -20.13 -58.45
N GLN A 229 -31.92 -21.32 -58.89
CA GLN A 229 -31.77 -21.79 -60.25
C GLN A 229 -32.47 -20.83 -61.23
N ARG A 230 -31.73 -20.45 -62.28
CA ARG A 230 -32.18 -19.63 -63.41
C ARG A 230 -33.04 -20.48 -64.36
N PRO A 231 -34.17 -20.00 -64.90
CA PRO A 231 -34.76 -20.60 -66.10
C PRO A 231 -33.93 -20.23 -67.34
N ALA A 232 -33.82 -21.17 -68.28
CA ALA A 232 -33.12 -21.01 -69.55
C ALA A 232 -33.85 -20.07 -70.53
N PRO A 233 -33.14 -19.32 -71.40
CA PRO A 233 -33.79 -18.51 -72.43
C PRO A 233 -34.12 -19.33 -73.68
N VAL A 234 -35.36 -19.17 -74.14
CA VAL A 234 -35.89 -19.65 -75.42
C VAL A 234 -35.15 -18.98 -76.57
N LYS A 235 -34.58 -19.77 -77.49
CA LYS A 235 -34.09 -19.28 -78.79
C LYS A 235 -35.28 -19.15 -79.75
N LYS A 236 -35.45 -17.96 -80.31
CA LYS A 236 -36.25 -17.71 -81.51
C LYS A 236 -35.54 -18.32 -82.72
N GLN A 237 -36.28 -19.10 -83.51
CA GLN A 237 -36.22 -19.13 -84.97
C GLN A 237 -37.64 -18.98 -85.48
#